data_AF-A0A8T4VRG8-F1
#
_entry.id   AF-A0A8T4VRG8-F1
#
_cell.length_a   1.000
_cell.length_b   1.000
_cell.length_c   1.000
_cell.angle_alpha   90.00
_cell.angle_beta   90.00
_cell.angle_gamma   90.00
#
_symmetry.space_group_name_H-M   'P 1'
#
loop_
_entity.id
_entity.type
_entity.pdbx_description
1 polymer ?
#
loop_
_entity_poly.entity_id
_entity_poly.type
_entity_poly.pdbx_seq_one_letter_code
_entity_poly.pdbx_strand_id
1 'polypeptide(L)'
;MDKAGHVNKRLLVSFLLICATPVLLFGLFSISMLQSSIHDEISDKILILADSLEAEVYMYITHLEARAMDFSSDGFIRDVTKKIIQENSDTDVEDLAYHLITNKKSLDKTISSIYILDLNGRVIASTDRSEIGRMDSLEEYFLSGMSGVNTIEFIASDDDNLHNYFIVSAPLTEKNTHEIIGVIALSFDTEMLLDILTGKFQLEKGAATSLLGRKETLDIYLVNKNRNRITQSLNQNGVYLNTLPVEKCLRSNQEIVDVYKNYNDEEVIGASMCFPDKKWVLITEITTKEAYSQVRRVTFIFYAVTIAILIIIFILSLISNKRLKDE
;
A
#
# COMPACT_ATOMS: atom_id res chain seq x y z
N MET A 1 3.51 -65.73 39.87
CA MET A 1 2.57 -64.59 39.91
C MET A 1 3.00 -63.41 39.03
N ASP A 2 4.26 -63.32 38.57
CA ASP A 2 4.76 -62.20 37.75
C ASP A 2 4.16 -62.06 36.32
N LYS A 3 3.61 -63.14 35.74
CA LYS A 3 3.00 -63.12 34.39
C LYS A 3 1.67 -62.34 34.34
N ALA A 4 0.87 -62.35 35.41
CA ALA A 4 -0.44 -61.70 35.43
C ALA A 4 -0.33 -60.16 35.41
N GLY A 5 0.64 -59.59 36.16
CA GLY A 5 0.92 -58.16 36.16
C GLY A 5 1.50 -57.64 34.82
N HIS A 6 2.16 -58.49 34.04
CA HIS A 6 2.65 -58.14 32.70
C HIS A 6 1.53 -58.10 31.64
N VAL A 7 0.53 -58.98 31.75
CA VAL A 7 -0.61 -59.06 30.80
C VAL A 7 -1.52 -57.84 30.96
N ASN A 8 -1.83 -57.43 32.20
CA ASN A 8 -2.69 -56.25 32.47
C ASN A 8 -2.07 -54.94 31.96
N LYS A 9 -0.74 -54.77 32.05
CA LYS A 9 -0.04 -53.60 31.49
C LYS A 9 -0.11 -53.53 29.97
N ARG A 10 0.12 -54.67 29.30
CA ARG A 10 0.06 -54.74 27.83
C ARG A 10 -1.34 -54.42 27.32
N LEU A 11 -2.38 -54.90 28.01
CA LEU A 11 -3.78 -54.60 27.69
C LEU A 11 -4.11 -53.12 27.90
N LEU A 12 -3.73 -52.53 29.03
CA LEU A 12 -3.94 -51.10 29.32
C LEU A 12 -3.23 -50.20 28.30
N VAL A 13 -1.97 -50.47 28.00
CA VAL A 13 -1.20 -49.69 27.00
C VAL A 13 -1.80 -49.84 25.60
N SER A 14 -2.23 -51.05 25.21
CA SER A 14 -2.82 -51.28 23.89
C SER A 14 -4.17 -50.58 23.73
N PHE A 15 -5.06 -50.68 24.72
CA PHE A 15 -6.33 -49.96 24.73
C PHE A 15 -6.12 -48.44 24.61
N LEU A 16 -5.11 -47.94 25.31
CA LEU A 16 -4.80 -46.53 25.34
C LEU A 16 -4.22 -46.01 24.03
N LEU A 17 -3.31 -46.77 23.40
CA LEU A 17 -2.81 -46.44 22.08
C LEU A 17 -3.95 -46.37 21.07
N ILE A 18 -4.88 -47.34 21.13
CA ILE A 18 -6.08 -47.40 20.27
C ILE A 18 -7.00 -46.20 20.49
N CYS A 19 -7.15 -45.69 21.72
CA CYS A 19 -7.95 -44.49 22.00
C CYS A 19 -7.23 -43.19 21.63
N ALA A 20 -5.90 -43.13 21.81
CA ALA A 20 -5.11 -41.94 21.51
C ALA A 20 -4.94 -41.70 20.00
N THR A 21 -4.89 -42.77 19.19
CA THR A 21 -4.67 -42.64 17.74
C THR A 21 -5.79 -41.85 17.04
N PRO A 22 -7.08 -42.18 17.23
CA PRO A 22 -8.19 -41.44 16.63
C PRO A 22 -8.23 -39.97 17.06
N VAL A 23 -7.90 -39.67 18.33
CA VAL A 23 -7.85 -38.28 18.83
C VAL A 23 -6.71 -37.50 18.19
N LEU A 24 -5.53 -38.11 18.06
CA LEU A 24 -4.39 -37.52 17.36
C LEU A 24 -4.71 -37.27 15.88
N LEU A 25 -5.28 -38.27 15.20
CA LEU A 25 -5.66 -38.16 13.79
C LEU A 25 -6.72 -37.06 13.60
N PHE A 26 -7.75 -37.04 14.45
CA PHE A 26 -8.78 -36.01 14.41
C PHE A 26 -8.19 -34.63 14.67
N GLY A 27 -7.32 -34.47 15.68
CA GLY A 27 -6.68 -33.19 15.97
C GLY A 27 -5.78 -32.68 14.86
N LEU A 28 -4.96 -33.54 14.25
CA LEU A 28 -4.13 -33.18 13.09
C LEU A 28 -5.01 -32.78 11.88
N PHE A 29 -6.08 -33.54 11.63
CA PHE A 29 -7.05 -33.21 10.59
C PHE A 29 -7.72 -31.85 10.86
N SER A 30 -8.17 -31.59 12.09
CA SER A 30 -8.77 -30.32 12.49
C SER A 30 -7.81 -29.15 12.36
N ILE A 31 -6.54 -29.32 12.73
CA ILE A 31 -5.52 -28.26 12.56
C ILE A 31 -5.27 -27.97 11.08
N SER A 32 -5.17 -29.00 10.25
CA SER A 32 -5.01 -28.82 8.79
C SER A 32 -6.22 -28.10 8.17
N MET A 33 -7.44 -28.48 8.57
CA MET A 33 -8.67 -27.82 8.13
C MET A 33 -8.73 -26.35 8.59
N LEU A 34 -8.34 -26.08 9.84
CA LEU A 34 -8.26 -24.73 10.39
C LEU A 34 -7.23 -23.88 9.63
N GLN A 35 -6.06 -24.45 9.32
CA GLN A 35 -5.02 -23.75 8.58
C GLN A 35 -5.50 -23.36 7.18
N SER A 36 -6.19 -24.25 6.47
CA SER A 36 -6.79 -23.94 5.17
C SER A 36 -7.86 -22.85 5.29
N SER A 37 -8.79 -22.99 6.25
CA SER A 37 -9.89 -22.03 6.42
C SER A 37 -9.38 -20.62 6.76
N ILE A 38 -8.33 -20.53 7.58
CA ILE A 38 -7.70 -19.25 7.93
C ILE A 38 -6.88 -18.69 6.77
N HIS A 39 -6.23 -19.54 5.96
CA HIS A 39 -5.55 -19.10 4.75
C HIS A 39 -6.54 -18.43 3.79
N ASP A 40 -7.67 -19.07 3.52
CA ASP A 40 -8.71 -18.54 2.65
C ASP A 40 -9.29 -17.24 3.22
N GLU A 41 -9.63 -17.21 4.52
CA GLU A 41 -10.18 -16.01 5.17
C GLU A 41 -9.21 -14.82 5.16
N ILE A 42 -7.91 -15.06 5.38
CA ILE A 42 -6.90 -14.00 5.34
C ILE A 42 -6.67 -13.51 3.92
N SER A 43 -6.61 -14.43 2.94
CA SER A 43 -6.49 -14.10 1.52
C SER A 43 -7.64 -13.19 1.09
N ASP A 44 -8.89 -13.57 1.40
CA ASP A 44 -10.08 -12.78 1.07
C ASP A 44 -10.07 -11.41 1.75
N LYS A 45 -9.70 -11.33 3.03
CA LYS A 45 -9.65 -10.03 3.74
C LYS A 45 -8.58 -9.10 3.19
N ILE A 46 -7.41 -9.63 2.83
CA ILE A 46 -6.32 -8.84 2.27
C ILE A 46 -6.70 -8.39 0.85
N LEU A 47 -7.32 -9.26 0.06
CA LEU A 47 -7.86 -8.90 -1.25
C LEU A 47 -8.87 -7.76 -1.14
N ILE A 48 -9.90 -7.91 -0.31
CA ILE A 48 -10.93 -6.87 -0.09
C ILE A 48 -10.31 -5.55 0.38
N LEU A 49 -9.29 -5.61 1.26
CA LEU A 49 -8.58 -4.42 1.70
C LEU A 49 -7.80 -3.76 0.56
N ALA A 50 -7.09 -4.55 -0.25
CA ALA A 50 -6.35 -4.06 -1.40
C ALA A 50 -7.28 -3.45 -2.46
N ASP A 51 -8.41 -4.09 -2.78
CA ASP A 51 -9.45 -3.56 -3.67
C ASP A 51 -10.01 -2.22 -3.16
N SER A 52 -10.30 -2.14 -1.85
CA SER A 52 -10.81 -0.91 -1.24
C SER A 52 -9.78 0.22 -1.33
N LEU A 53 -8.50 -0.07 -1.07
CA LEU A 53 -7.42 0.90 -1.14
C LEU A 53 -7.12 1.32 -2.60
N GLU A 54 -7.29 0.42 -3.56
CA GLU A 54 -7.19 0.74 -4.98
C GLU A 54 -8.20 1.84 -5.35
N ALA A 55 -9.46 1.68 -4.92
CA ALA A 55 -10.49 2.69 -5.12
C ALA A 55 -10.12 4.03 -4.43
N GLU A 56 -9.54 4.00 -3.23
CA GLU A 56 -9.06 5.21 -2.54
C GLU A 56 -7.92 5.90 -3.31
N VAL A 57 -6.97 5.15 -3.87
CA VAL A 57 -5.89 5.70 -4.72
C VAL A 57 -6.49 6.34 -5.98
N TYR A 58 -7.40 5.66 -6.68
CA TYR A 58 -8.06 6.22 -7.85
C TYR A 58 -8.80 7.52 -7.52
N MET A 59 -9.58 7.52 -6.44
CA MET A 59 -10.32 8.71 -6.01
C MET A 59 -9.38 9.86 -5.63
N TYR A 60 -8.25 9.58 -5.00
CA TYR A 60 -7.25 10.59 -4.69
C TYR A 60 -6.65 11.19 -5.96
N ILE A 61 -6.20 10.37 -6.91
CA ILE A 61 -5.64 10.86 -8.19
C ILE A 61 -6.68 11.66 -8.98
N THR A 62 -7.91 11.15 -9.09
CA THR A 62 -9.02 11.87 -9.75
C THR A 62 -9.30 13.20 -9.06
N HIS A 63 -9.17 13.30 -7.73
CA HIS A 63 -9.32 14.56 -7.02
C HIS A 63 -8.23 15.58 -7.41
N LEU A 64 -6.97 15.14 -7.54
CA LEU A 64 -5.89 16.01 -7.98
C LEU A 64 -6.09 16.48 -9.42
N GLU A 65 -6.50 15.57 -10.31
CA GLU A 65 -6.81 15.87 -11.72
C GLU A 65 -7.98 16.86 -11.85
N ALA A 66 -9.06 16.65 -11.09
CA ALA A 66 -10.17 17.60 -11.03
C ALA A 66 -9.71 18.99 -10.56
N ARG A 67 -8.80 19.06 -9.58
CA ARG A 67 -8.25 20.34 -9.10
C ARG A 67 -7.48 21.09 -10.19
N ALA A 68 -6.61 20.39 -10.92
CA ALA A 68 -5.85 20.97 -12.01
C ALA A 68 -6.79 21.45 -13.14
N MET A 69 -7.82 20.66 -13.45
CA MET A 69 -8.85 21.03 -14.42
C MET A 69 -9.62 22.29 -14.00
N ASP A 70 -10.08 22.35 -12.76
CA ASP A 70 -10.76 23.53 -12.21
C ASP A 70 -9.88 24.78 -12.31
N PHE A 71 -8.61 24.66 -11.93
CA PHE A 71 -7.67 25.79 -11.98
C PHE A 71 -7.33 26.20 -13.42
N SER A 72 -7.25 25.24 -14.34
CA SER A 72 -7.03 25.52 -15.78
C SER A 72 -8.17 26.30 -16.42
N SER A 73 -9.39 26.18 -15.87
CA SER A 73 -10.58 26.87 -16.36
C SER A 73 -10.71 28.32 -15.88
N ASP A 74 -9.88 28.72 -14.90
CA ASP A 74 -9.97 30.02 -14.24
C ASP A 74 -9.80 31.18 -15.23
N GLY A 75 -10.75 32.11 -15.21
CA GLY A 75 -10.79 33.19 -16.17
C GLY A 75 -9.64 34.18 -16.06
N PHE A 76 -9.14 34.45 -14.85
CA PHE A 76 -8.02 35.37 -14.63
C PHE A 76 -6.71 34.73 -15.10
N ILE A 77 -6.47 33.46 -14.73
CA ILE A 77 -5.27 32.72 -15.17
C ILE A 77 -5.17 32.70 -16.69
N ARG A 78 -6.27 32.37 -17.38
CA ARG A 78 -6.30 32.28 -18.86
C ARG A 78 -6.06 33.62 -19.54
N ASP A 79 -6.71 34.69 -19.06
CA ASP A 79 -6.57 36.03 -19.66
C ASP A 79 -5.15 36.59 -19.47
N VAL A 80 -4.62 36.47 -18.26
CA VAL A 80 -3.28 36.99 -17.94
C VAL A 80 -2.20 36.17 -18.62
N THR A 81 -2.34 34.84 -18.70
CA THR A 81 -1.45 33.96 -19.48
C THR A 81 -1.37 34.40 -20.94
N LYS A 82 -2.53 34.63 -21.58
CA LYS A 82 -2.59 35.11 -22.97
C LYS A 82 -1.89 36.45 -23.13
N LYS A 83 -2.09 37.38 -22.19
CA LYS A 83 -1.46 38.70 -22.20
C LYS A 83 0.06 38.62 -22.05
N ILE A 84 0.57 37.81 -21.11
CA ILE A 84 2.01 37.59 -20.93
C ILE A 84 2.66 37.10 -22.22
N ILE A 85 2.03 36.12 -22.89
CA ILE A 85 2.54 35.53 -24.13
C ILE A 85 2.58 36.57 -25.27
N GLN A 86 1.62 37.48 -25.32
CA GLN A 86 1.51 38.48 -26.39
C GLN A 86 2.38 39.73 -26.15
N GLU A 87 2.49 40.18 -24.89
CA GLU A 87 3.03 41.49 -24.54
C GLU A 87 4.38 41.42 -23.80
N ASN A 88 4.82 40.24 -23.33
CA ASN A 88 6.02 40.05 -22.50
C ASN A 88 6.08 41.01 -21.30
N SER A 89 4.98 41.11 -20.55
CA SER A 89 4.80 42.07 -19.47
C SER A 89 5.16 41.48 -18.10
N ASP A 90 6.22 41.99 -17.48
CA ASP A 90 6.67 41.56 -16.14
C ASP A 90 5.64 41.84 -15.05
N THR A 91 4.83 42.89 -15.18
CA THR A 91 3.78 43.21 -14.19
C THR A 91 2.68 42.15 -14.19
N ASP A 92 2.32 41.64 -15.37
CA ASP A 92 1.30 40.59 -15.49
C ASP A 92 1.79 39.25 -14.93
N VAL A 93 3.10 38.96 -15.03
CA VAL A 93 3.72 37.79 -14.40
C VAL A 93 3.57 37.85 -12.87
N GLU A 94 3.80 39.02 -12.28
CA GLU A 94 3.68 39.22 -10.83
C GLU A 94 2.23 39.14 -10.35
N ASP A 95 1.29 39.73 -11.09
CA ASP A 95 -0.13 39.65 -10.80
C ASP A 95 -0.65 38.20 -10.88
N LEU A 96 -0.18 37.44 -11.88
CA LEU A 96 -0.49 36.01 -12.01
C LEU A 96 0.09 35.21 -10.86
N ALA A 97 1.37 35.39 -10.52
CA ALA A 97 2.01 34.70 -9.40
C ALA A 97 1.28 34.99 -8.07
N TYR A 98 0.92 36.25 -7.83
CA TYR A 98 0.14 36.64 -6.66
C TYR A 98 -1.21 35.92 -6.61
N HIS A 99 -1.94 35.87 -7.73
CA HIS A 99 -3.20 35.15 -7.81
C HIS A 99 -3.04 33.64 -7.55
N LEU A 100 -2.00 33.00 -8.12
CA LEU A 100 -1.71 31.59 -7.87
C LEU A 100 -1.45 31.32 -6.38
N ILE A 101 -0.70 32.19 -5.70
CA ILE A 101 -0.39 32.03 -4.27
C ILE A 101 -1.64 32.28 -3.41
N THR A 102 -2.30 33.43 -3.59
CA THR A 102 -3.35 33.91 -2.70
C THR A 102 -4.70 33.27 -2.96
N ASN A 103 -5.04 32.94 -4.20
CA ASN A 103 -6.38 32.47 -4.58
C ASN A 103 -6.43 30.98 -4.96
N LYS A 104 -5.30 30.35 -5.28
CA LYS A 104 -5.25 28.96 -5.73
C LYS A 104 -4.57 28.05 -4.73
N LYS A 105 -3.28 28.26 -4.47
CA LYS A 105 -2.50 27.47 -3.51
C LYS A 105 -3.07 27.54 -2.09
N SER A 106 -3.59 28.70 -1.67
CA SER A 106 -4.23 28.86 -0.34
C SER A 106 -5.48 27.98 -0.12
N LEU A 107 -6.13 27.51 -1.19
CA LEU A 107 -7.32 26.65 -1.12
C LEU A 107 -6.96 25.20 -0.76
N ASP A 108 -5.70 24.81 -0.95
CA ASP A 108 -5.25 23.45 -0.68
C ASP A 108 -3.81 23.43 -0.20
N LYS A 109 -3.64 23.12 1.08
CA LYS A 109 -2.32 23.06 1.71
C LYS A 109 -1.43 21.94 1.18
N THR A 110 -2.00 20.98 0.44
CA THR A 110 -1.25 19.87 -0.15
C THR A 110 -0.57 20.26 -1.46
N ILE A 111 -0.91 21.42 -2.04
CA ILE A 111 -0.24 21.96 -3.21
C ILE A 111 1.11 22.55 -2.77
N SER A 112 2.19 21.90 -3.18
CA SER A 112 3.56 22.37 -2.98
C SER A 112 3.85 23.58 -3.86
N SER A 113 3.55 23.48 -5.16
CA SER A 113 3.80 24.56 -6.13
C SER A 113 2.80 24.51 -7.29
N ILE A 114 2.59 25.67 -7.94
CA ILE A 114 1.82 25.80 -9.18
C ILE A 114 2.68 26.50 -10.22
N TYR A 115 2.71 25.96 -11.43
CA TYR A 115 3.44 26.47 -12.59
C TYR A 115 2.47 26.77 -13.73
N ILE A 116 2.76 27.83 -14.47
CA ILE A 116 2.12 28.16 -15.74
C ILE A 116 3.21 28.12 -16.80
N LEU A 117 3.03 27.25 -17.80
CA LEU A 117 3.95 27.06 -18.91
C LEU A 117 3.33 27.62 -20.20
N ASP A 118 4.14 28.27 -21.01
CA ASP A 118 3.76 28.64 -22.37
C ASP A 118 3.77 27.43 -23.32
N LEU A 119 3.40 27.64 -24.59
CA LEU A 119 3.39 26.60 -25.63
C LEU A 119 4.78 26.01 -25.95
N ASN A 120 5.86 26.69 -25.56
CA ASN A 120 7.22 26.20 -25.73
C ASN A 120 7.72 25.45 -24.49
N GLY A 121 6.88 25.28 -23.46
CA GLY A 121 7.26 24.64 -22.20
C GLY A 121 8.11 25.54 -21.30
N ARG A 122 8.12 26.87 -21.52
CA ARG A 122 8.79 27.79 -20.61
C ARG A 122 7.87 28.14 -19.46
N VAL A 123 8.36 28.06 -18.22
CA VAL A 123 7.63 28.54 -17.04
C VAL A 123 7.54 30.07 -17.09
N ILE A 124 6.33 30.60 -17.27
CA ILE A 124 6.08 32.05 -17.37
C ILE A 124 5.53 32.65 -16.07
N ALA A 125 4.93 31.84 -15.20
CA ALA A 125 4.53 32.24 -13.86
C ALA A 125 4.55 31.03 -12.91
N SER A 126 4.85 31.26 -11.64
CA SER A 126 4.95 30.21 -10.63
C SER A 126 4.68 30.74 -9.23
N THR A 127 4.20 29.88 -8.34
CA THR A 127 4.16 30.17 -6.90
C THR A 127 5.56 30.19 -6.26
N ASP A 128 6.55 29.62 -6.93
CA ASP A 128 7.97 29.74 -6.62
C ASP A 128 8.67 30.52 -7.72
N ARG A 129 9.13 31.73 -7.39
CA ARG A 129 9.77 32.64 -8.35
C ARG A 129 11.07 32.09 -8.92
N SER A 130 11.77 31.21 -8.20
CA SER A 130 13.04 30.63 -8.66
C SER A 130 12.88 29.78 -9.92
N GLU A 131 11.64 29.34 -10.19
CA GLU A 131 11.30 28.43 -11.28
C GLU A 131 10.92 29.17 -12.58
N ILE A 132 10.68 30.48 -12.51
CA ILE A 132 10.29 31.27 -13.68
C ILE A 132 11.45 31.31 -14.68
N GLY A 133 11.14 30.99 -15.94
CA GLY A 133 12.10 30.91 -17.03
C GLY A 133 12.70 29.52 -17.25
N ARG A 134 12.44 28.55 -16.37
CA ARG A 134 12.83 27.14 -16.57
C ARG A 134 12.16 26.59 -17.83
N MET A 135 12.89 25.74 -18.56
CA MET A 135 12.44 25.12 -19.81
C MET A 135 12.10 23.65 -19.57
N ASP A 136 10.82 23.33 -19.58
CA ASP A 136 10.27 22.02 -19.28
C ASP A 136 9.60 21.37 -20.52
N SER A 137 10.02 21.79 -21.71
CA SER A 137 9.45 21.38 -23.00
C SER A 137 9.55 19.88 -23.30
N LEU A 138 10.48 19.19 -22.62
CA LEU A 138 10.70 17.75 -22.73
C LEU A 138 10.16 16.97 -21.53
N GLU A 139 9.63 17.66 -20.52
CA GLU A 139 9.13 17.02 -19.30
C GLU A 139 7.79 16.33 -19.55
N GLU A 140 7.60 15.15 -18.96
CA GLU A 140 6.43 14.30 -19.19
C GLU A 140 5.11 15.01 -18.79
N TYR A 141 5.13 15.81 -17.72
CA TYR A 141 3.94 16.55 -17.30
C TYR A 141 3.55 17.65 -18.28
N PHE A 142 4.52 18.29 -18.95
CA PHE A 142 4.21 19.31 -19.96
C PHE A 142 3.60 18.64 -21.20
N LEU A 143 4.26 17.60 -21.71
CA LEU A 143 3.82 16.87 -22.91
C LEU A 143 2.42 16.25 -22.72
N SER A 144 2.17 15.63 -21.56
CA SER A 144 0.86 15.07 -21.24
C SER A 144 -0.18 16.15 -20.97
N GLY A 145 0.20 17.24 -20.28
CA GLY A 145 -0.66 18.39 -20.02
C GLY A 145 -1.15 19.11 -21.28
N MET A 146 -0.34 19.11 -22.35
CA MET A 146 -0.75 19.59 -23.68
C MET A 146 -1.81 18.71 -24.35
N SER A 147 -1.94 17.45 -23.93
CA SER A 147 -2.90 16.49 -24.50
C SER A 147 -4.19 16.39 -23.69
N GLY A 148 -4.18 16.78 -22.41
CA GLY A 148 -5.31 16.69 -21.51
C GLY A 148 -4.87 16.76 -20.05
N VAL A 149 -5.80 16.53 -19.12
CA VAL A 149 -5.44 16.40 -17.71
C VAL A 149 -4.69 15.10 -17.48
N ASN A 150 -3.57 15.14 -16.75
CA ASN A 150 -2.83 13.93 -16.42
C ASN A 150 -2.00 14.12 -15.14
N THR A 151 -1.97 13.07 -14.33
CA THR A 151 -1.03 12.94 -13.20
C THR A 151 0.20 12.12 -13.60
N ILE A 152 1.38 12.64 -13.29
CA ILE A 152 2.64 11.89 -13.32
C ILE A 152 3.28 11.84 -11.93
N GLU A 153 4.12 10.84 -11.71
CA GLU A 153 5.08 10.84 -10.60
C GLU A 153 6.33 11.62 -11.03
N PHE A 154 6.82 12.49 -10.16
CA PHE A 154 8.02 13.26 -10.35
C PHE A 154 8.94 13.11 -9.14
N ILE A 155 10.22 12.85 -9.39
CA ILE A 155 11.21 12.70 -8.33
C ILE A 155 12.14 13.91 -8.41
N ALA A 156 12.07 14.78 -7.42
CA ALA A 156 13.03 15.86 -7.28
C ALA A 156 14.21 15.38 -6.43
N SER A 157 15.42 15.79 -6.80
CA SER A 157 16.62 15.60 -5.99
C SER A 157 16.95 16.94 -5.34
N ASP A 158 16.88 17.02 -4.02
CA ASP A 158 17.24 18.24 -3.28
C ASP A 158 18.21 17.88 -2.16
N ASP A 159 19.41 18.46 -2.19
CA ASP A 159 20.44 18.41 -1.13
C ASP A 159 20.60 17.00 -0.49
N ASP A 160 20.98 16.01 -1.31
CA ASP A 160 21.12 14.57 -0.99
C ASP A 160 19.83 13.78 -0.67
N ASN A 161 18.66 14.43 -0.64
CA ASN A 161 17.36 13.77 -0.42
C ASN A 161 16.49 13.77 -1.67
N LEU A 162 16.09 12.58 -2.11
CA LEU A 162 15.05 12.45 -3.12
C LEU A 162 13.69 12.75 -2.47
N HIS A 163 12.82 13.45 -3.17
CA HIS A 163 11.43 13.70 -2.76
C HIS A 163 10.48 13.35 -3.90
N ASN A 164 9.46 12.56 -3.59
CA ASN A 164 8.45 12.13 -4.55
C ASN A 164 7.27 13.10 -4.52
N TYR A 165 6.93 13.63 -5.69
CA TYR A 165 5.78 14.48 -5.93
C TYR A 165 4.86 13.85 -6.96
N PHE A 166 3.58 14.18 -6.88
CA PHE A 166 2.70 14.09 -8.03
C PHE A 166 2.67 15.44 -8.72
N ILE A 167 2.99 15.46 -10.02
CA ILE A 167 2.72 16.63 -10.86
C ILE A 167 1.46 16.34 -11.66
N VAL A 168 0.45 17.17 -11.47
CA VAL A 168 -0.80 17.10 -12.21
C VAL A 168 -0.88 18.29 -13.14
N SER A 169 -0.94 18.01 -14.43
CA SER A 169 -0.99 19.03 -15.46
C SER A 169 -2.33 19.03 -16.19
N ALA A 170 -2.72 20.20 -16.70
CA ALA A 170 -3.90 20.39 -17.52
C ALA A 170 -3.66 21.49 -18.56
N PRO A 171 -4.27 21.42 -19.76
CA PRO A 171 -4.10 22.44 -20.78
C PRO A 171 -4.84 23.72 -20.38
N LEU A 172 -4.17 24.85 -20.53
CA LEU A 172 -4.83 26.16 -20.50
C LEU A 172 -5.35 26.45 -21.90
N THR A 173 -6.63 26.81 -22.01
CA THR A 173 -7.26 27.11 -23.29
C THR A 173 -7.76 28.55 -23.34
N GLU A 174 -7.81 29.14 -24.52
CA GLU A 174 -8.43 30.45 -24.71
C GLU A 174 -9.96 30.34 -24.58
N LYS A 175 -10.61 31.36 -24.00
CA LYS A 175 -12.03 31.33 -23.61
C LYS A 175 -13.03 31.09 -24.75
N ASN A 176 -12.74 31.63 -25.92
CA ASN A 176 -13.67 31.62 -27.05
C ASN A 176 -13.30 30.53 -28.05
N THR A 177 -12.03 30.46 -28.42
CA THR A 177 -11.53 29.56 -29.46
C THR A 177 -11.27 28.15 -28.93
N HIS A 178 -11.10 27.98 -27.62
CA HIS A 178 -10.66 26.73 -26.98
C HIS A 178 -9.29 26.24 -27.47
N GLU A 179 -8.53 27.08 -28.17
CA GLU A 179 -7.15 26.79 -28.55
C GLU A 179 -6.27 26.74 -27.29
N ILE A 180 -5.34 25.78 -27.25
CA ILE A 180 -4.39 25.66 -26.15
C ILE A 180 -3.45 26.87 -26.20
N ILE A 181 -3.28 27.52 -25.06
CA ILE A 181 -2.39 28.69 -24.87
C ILE A 181 -1.23 28.39 -23.93
N GLY A 182 -1.23 27.22 -23.29
CA GLY A 182 -0.19 26.81 -22.35
C GLY A 182 -0.64 25.61 -21.51
N VAL A 183 0.09 25.35 -20.43
CA VAL A 183 -0.21 24.28 -19.47
C VAL A 183 -0.14 24.85 -18.06
N ILE A 184 -1.09 24.47 -17.22
CA ILE A 184 -0.97 24.63 -15.77
C ILE A 184 -0.51 23.30 -15.17
N ALA A 185 0.47 23.34 -14.27
CA ALA A 185 0.97 22.17 -13.56
C ALA A 185 0.97 22.42 -12.05
N LEU A 186 0.41 21.50 -11.28
CA LEU A 186 0.33 21.54 -9.82
C LEU A 186 1.21 20.42 -9.27
N SER A 187 2.14 20.75 -8.38
CA SER A 187 2.92 19.77 -7.65
C SER A 187 2.28 19.50 -6.29
N PHE A 188 2.08 18.24 -5.97
CA PHE A 188 1.57 17.74 -4.70
C PHE A 188 2.59 16.83 -4.05
N ASP A 189 2.78 16.96 -2.74
CA ASP A 189 3.56 15.99 -1.98
C ASP A 189 2.80 14.66 -1.81
N THR A 190 3.54 13.56 -1.69
CA THR A 190 2.96 12.20 -1.59
C THR A 190 2.59 11.78 -0.15
N GLU A 191 2.87 12.61 0.86
CA GLU A 191 2.53 12.37 2.27
C GLU A 191 1.04 12.16 2.47
N MET A 192 0.18 12.92 1.79
CA MET A 192 -1.27 12.74 1.94
C MET A 192 -1.72 11.37 1.46
N LEU A 193 -1.15 10.86 0.36
CA LEU A 193 -1.44 9.51 -0.11
C LEU A 193 -0.93 8.46 0.88
N LEU A 194 0.27 8.67 1.44
CA LEU A 194 0.80 7.81 2.50
C LEU A 194 -0.13 7.80 3.74
N ASP A 195 -0.65 8.95 4.14
CA ASP A 195 -1.58 9.07 5.27
C ASP A 195 -2.91 8.35 4.99
N ILE A 196 -3.41 8.37 3.75
CA ILE A 196 -4.58 7.60 3.32
C ILE A 196 -4.29 6.09 3.45
N LEU A 197 -3.19 5.61 2.84
CA LEU A 197 -2.84 4.18 2.82
C LEU A 197 -2.52 3.62 4.22
N THR A 198 -1.96 4.43 5.11
CA THR A 198 -1.60 4.00 6.48
C THR A 198 -2.76 4.08 7.47
N GLY A 199 -3.87 4.72 7.10
CA GLY A 199 -5.00 4.94 8.01
C GLY A 199 -4.88 6.22 8.85
N LYS A 200 -3.78 6.97 8.72
CA LYS A 200 -3.51 8.19 9.50
C LYS A 200 -4.48 9.30 9.12
N PHE A 201 -4.84 9.42 7.85
CA PHE A 201 -5.82 10.40 7.38
C PHE A 201 -7.17 10.24 8.09
N GLN A 202 -7.67 9.01 8.23
CA GLN A 202 -8.93 8.70 8.90
C GLN A 202 -8.89 9.10 10.38
N LEU A 203 -7.78 8.87 11.08
CA LEU A 203 -7.60 9.33 12.46
C LEU A 203 -7.65 10.85 12.58
N GLU A 204 -6.96 11.57 11.69
CA GLU A 204 -6.95 13.03 11.68
C GLU A 204 -8.35 13.61 11.39
N LYS A 205 -9.19 12.91 10.64
CA LYS A 205 -10.59 13.25 10.42
C LYS A 205 -11.54 12.82 11.55
N GLY A 206 -11.01 12.25 12.63
CA GLY A 206 -11.77 11.89 13.83
C GLY A 206 -12.39 10.49 13.81
N ALA A 207 -12.05 9.65 12.84
CA ALA A 207 -12.46 8.25 12.82
C ALA A 207 -11.59 7.43 13.78
N ALA A 208 -11.86 7.56 15.09
CA ALA A 208 -11.04 7.00 16.18
C ALA A 208 -10.88 5.47 16.14
N THR A 209 -11.75 4.76 15.43
CA THR A 209 -11.71 3.29 15.29
C THR A 209 -10.89 2.80 14.10
N SER A 210 -10.40 3.70 13.23
CA SER A 210 -9.76 3.36 11.95
C SER A 210 -8.52 2.47 12.08
N LEU A 211 -7.77 2.56 13.19
CA LEU A 211 -6.61 1.71 13.45
C LEU A 211 -6.88 0.55 14.43
N LEU A 212 -8.11 0.40 14.93
CA LEU A 212 -8.42 -0.70 15.85
C LEU A 212 -8.36 -2.04 15.11
N GLY A 213 -7.50 -2.94 15.61
CA GLY A 213 -7.31 -4.26 15.00
C GLY A 213 -6.37 -4.28 13.80
N ARG A 214 -5.72 -3.14 13.46
CA ARG A 214 -4.63 -3.12 12.48
C ARG A 214 -3.50 -4.03 12.96
N LYS A 215 -2.98 -4.82 12.03
CA LYS A 215 -1.89 -5.76 12.25
C LYS A 215 -0.55 -5.03 12.23
N GLU A 216 0.36 -5.41 13.12
CA GLU A 216 1.65 -4.72 13.31
C GLU A 216 2.53 -4.82 12.06
N THR A 217 2.45 -5.93 11.35
CA THR A 217 3.23 -6.22 10.15
C THR A 217 2.46 -5.98 8.86
N LEU A 218 1.30 -5.31 8.91
CA LEU A 218 0.56 -4.90 7.72
C LEU A 218 1.28 -3.73 7.04
N ASP A 219 1.91 -4.03 5.90
CA ASP A 219 2.54 -3.04 5.04
C ASP A 219 1.67 -2.78 3.81
N ILE A 220 1.49 -1.51 3.49
CA ILE A 220 0.71 -1.05 2.33
C ILE A 220 1.58 -0.03 1.60
N TYR A 221 1.80 -0.25 0.32
CA TYR A 221 2.64 0.65 -0.46
C TYR A 221 2.36 0.61 -1.95
N LEU A 222 2.61 1.75 -2.59
CA LEU A 222 2.49 1.92 -4.02
C LEU A 222 3.88 1.90 -4.68
N VAL A 223 4.02 1.18 -5.77
CA VAL A 223 5.27 0.97 -6.51
C VAL A 223 5.13 1.46 -7.94
N ASN A 224 6.15 2.11 -8.48
CA ASN A 224 6.14 2.61 -9.86
C ASN A 224 6.77 1.65 -10.88
N LYS A 225 6.77 2.06 -12.15
CA LYS A 225 7.37 1.33 -13.28
C LYS A 225 8.86 1.00 -13.10
N ASN A 226 9.57 1.81 -12.31
CA ASN A 226 10.99 1.66 -12.02
C ASN A 226 11.24 0.78 -10.78
N ARG A 227 10.17 0.23 -10.17
CA ARG A 227 10.18 -0.60 -8.96
C ARG A 227 10.63 0.14 -7.71
N ASN A 228 10.36 1.45 -7.66
CA ASN A 228 10.57 2.28 -6.48
C ASN A 228 9.22 2.52 -5.76
N ARG A 229 9.27 2.69 -4.44
CA ARG A 229 8.08 3.09 -3.67
C ARG A 229 7.74 4.56 -3.95
N ILE A 230 6.47 4.82 -4.22
CA ILE A 230 5.93 6.17 -4.39
C ILE A 230 5.67 6.80 -3.02
N THR A 231 5.12 6.04 -2.07
CA THR A 231 4.59 6.54 -0.79
C THR A 231 5.54 6.33 0.40
N GLN A 232 6.82 6.66 0.29
CA GLN A 232 7.75 6.64 1.45
C GLN A 232 8.74 7.80 1.43
N SER A 233 9.13 8.28 2.61
CA SER A 233 10.32 9.15 2.77
C SER A 233 11.56 8.36 2.39
N LEU A 234 12.34 8.87 1.43
CA LEU A 234 13.48 8.22 0.78
C LEU A 234 14.71 8.03 1.68
N ASN A 235 14.57 8.24 2.99
CA ASN A 235 15.59 8.00 4.02
C ASN A 235 15.86 6.50 4.30
N GLN A 236 15.19 5.60 3.61
CA GLN A 236 15.63 4.21 3.47
C GLN A 236 16.06 4.01 2.02
N ASN A 237 17.38 3.94 1.79
CA ASN A 237 18.00 3.76 0.48
C ASN A 237 17.12 2.92 -0.46
N GLY A 238 16.75 3.53 -1.59
CA GLY A 238 15.82 3.00 -2.60
C GLY A 238 15.83 1.48 -2.72
N VAL A 239 14.92 0.84 -2.00
CA VAL A 239 14.74 -0.61 -2.06
C VAL A 239 14.14 -0.89 -3.43
N TYR A 240 14.94 -1.48 -4.32
CA TYR A 240 14.46 -1.97 -5.60
C TYR A 240 13.49 -3.13 -5.35
N LEU A 241 12.20 -2.88 -5.55
CA LEU A 241 11.14 -3.83 -5.22
C LEU A 241 10.94 -4.85 -6.34
N ASN A 242 11.76 -5.90 -6.32
CA ASN A 242 11.61 -7.03 -7.23
C ASN A 242 10.89 -8.20 -6.56
N THR A 243 9.62 -8.00 -6.25
CA THR A 243 8.76 -9.06 -5.71
C THR A 243 7.86 -9.65 -6.80
N LEU A 244 7.36 -10.86 -6.55
CA LEU A 244 6.43 -11.57 -7.45
C LEU A 244 5.22 -10.72 -7.88
N PRO A 245 4.47 -10.05 -6.98
CA PRO A 245 3.33 -9.20 -7.38
C PRO A 245 3.75 -8.04 -8.28
N VAL A 246 4.87 -7.37 -8.00
CA VAL A 246 5.37 -6.26 -8.83
C VAL A 246 5.70 -6.75 -10.23
N GLU A 247 6.36 -7.91 -10.36
CA GLU A 247 6.66 -8.47 -11.68
C GLU A 247 5.40 -8.83 -12.46
N LYS A 248 4.43 -9.50 -11.82
CA LYS A 248 3.19 -9.93 -12.48
C LYS A 248 2.32 -8.76 -12.92
N CYS A 249 2.21 -7.71 -12.11
CA CYS A 249 1.51 -6.50 -12.53
C CYS A 249 2.26 -5.79 -13.68
N LEU A 250 3.56 -5.50 -13.53
CA LEU A 250 4.29 -4.70 -14.53
C LEU A 250 4.50 -5.41 -15.88
N ARG A 251 4.63 -6.75 -15.90
CA ARG A 251 4.80 -7.51 -17.17
C ARG A 251 3.48 -7.93 -17.80
N SER A 252 2.49 -8.30 -17.01
CA SER A 252 1.31 -9.02 -17.49
C SER A 252 -0.02 -8.41 -17.04
N ASN A 253 -0.02 -7.29 -16.32
CA ASN A 253 -1.20 -6.71 -15.68
C ASN A 253 -2.00 -7.76 -14.89
N GLN A 254 -1.29 -8.67 -14.22
CA GLN A 254 -1.89 -9.74 -13.46
C GLN A 254 -1.80 -9.44 -11.97
N GLU A 255 -2.95 -9.21 -11.38
CA GLU A 255 -3.15 -9.14 -9.93
C GLU A 255 -3.06 -10.53 -9.31
N ILE A 256 -2.57 -10.59 -8.08
CA ILE A 256 -2.48 -11.83 -7.33
C ILE A 256 -2.88 -11.64 -5.89
N VAL A 257 -3.30 -12.74 -5.28
CA VAL A 257 -3.36 -12.94 -3.83
C VAL A 257 -2.62 -14.23 -3.58
N ASP A 258 -1.48 -14.17 -2.90
CA ASP A 258 -0.62 -15.34 -2.76
C ASP A 258 0.30 -15.21 -1.54
N VAL A 259 0.96 -16.32 -1.19
CA VAL A 259 2.09 -16.34 -0.28
C VAL A 259 3.38 -16.20 -1.08
N TYR A 260 4.18 -15.20 -0.75
CA TYR A 260 5.44 -14.93 -1.43
C TYR A 260 6.47 -14.32 -0.48
N LYS A 261 7.70 -14.14 -0.96
CA LYS A 261 8.73 -13.41 -0.23
C LYS A 261 8.71 -11.93 -0.57
N ASN A 262 8.62 -11.08 0.44
CA ASN A 262 8.63 -9.64 0.24
C ASN A 262 10.06 -9.09 0.03
N TYR A 263 10.16 -7.76 -0.02
CA TYR A 263 11.41 -7.06 -0.26
C TYR A 263 12.45 -7.21 0.86
N ASN A 264 12.04 -7.69 2.05
CA ASN A 264 12.90 -8.02 3.18
C ASN A 264 13.23 -9.53 3.26
N ASP A 265 12.94 -10.31 2.22
CA ASP A 265 13.07 -11.78 2.17
C ASP A 265 12.21 -12.51 3.22
N GLU A 266 11.19 -11.84 3.79
CA GLU A 266 10.24 -12.44 4.72
C GLU A 266 9.03 -13.02 3.97
N GLU A 267 8.54 -14.17 4.46
CA GLU A 267 7.32 -14.78 3.92
C GLU A 267 6.08 -14.00 4.37
N VAL A 268 5.33 -13.51 3.39
CA VAL A 268 4.12 -12.73 3.57
C VAL A 268 2.97 -13.37 2.80
N ILE A 269 1.75 -13.10 3.24
CA ILE A 269 0.54 -13.25 2.43
C ILE A 269 0.12 -11.85 2.01
N GLY A 270 -0.09 -11.65 0.72
CA GLY A 270 -0.35 -10.31 0.18
C GLY A 270 -1.19 -10.34 -1.08
N ALA A 271 -1.81 -9.20 -1.36
CA ALA A 271 -2.55 -8.92 -2.58
C ALA A 271 -1.93 -7.74 -3.33
N SER A 272 -2.07 -7.74 -4.65
CA SER A 272 -1.59 -6.66 -5.52
C SER A 272 -2.67 -6.15 -6.46
N MET A 273 -2.80 -4.83 -6.59
CA MET A 273 -3.66 -4.17 -7.56
C MET A 273 -2.83 -3.44 -8.59
N CYS A 274 -3.14 -3.62 -9.87
CA CYS A 274 -2.37 -3.05 -10.97
C CYS A 274 -3.06 -1.79 -11.50
N PHE A 275 -2.30 -0.72 -11.74
CA PHE A 275 -2.79 0.50 -12.40
C PHE A 275 -2.14 0.58 -13.80
N PRO A 276 -2.73 -0.02 -14.86
CA PRO A 276 -2.03 -0.20 -16.13
C PRO A 276 -1.61 1.11 -16.80
N ASP A 277 -2.48 2.12 -16.75
CA ASP A 277 -2.26 3.42 -17.39
C ASP A 277 -1.07 4.18 -16.76
N LYS A 278 -0.93 4.07 -15.43
CA LYS A 278 0.16 4.72 -14.67
C LYS A 278 1.39 3.81 -14.50
N LYS A 279 1.24 2.51 -14.79
CA LYS A 279 2.22 1.46 -14.47
C LYS A 279 2.59 1.46 -12.99
N TRP A 280 1.59 1.59 -12.13
CA TRP A 280 1.75 1.47 -10.68
C TRP A 280 1.24 0.13 -10.19
N VAL A 281 1.76 -0.30 -9.04
CA VAL A 281 1.36 -1.52 -8.36
C VAL A 281 1.11 -1.18 -6.89
N LEU A 282 -0.13 -1.30 -6.43
CA LEU A 282 -0.45 -1.22 -5.02
C LEU A 282 -0.28 -2.61 -4.41
N ILE A 283 0.43 -2.69 -3.28
CA ILE A 283 0.66 -3.93 -2.56
C ILE A 283 0.14 -3.76 -1.14
N THR A 284 -0.62 -4.76 -0.68
CA THR A 284 -1.03 -4.92 0.71
C THR A 284 -0.57 -6.28 1.19
N GLU A 285 0.27 -6.32 2.20
CA GLU A 285 0.86 -7.58 2.69
C GLU A 285 1.01 -7.62 4.20
N ILE A 286 1.00 -8.84 4.75
CA ILE A 286 1.22 -9.12 6.17
C ILE A 286 2.11 -10.35 6.29
N THR A 287 2.98 -10.39 7.31
CA THR A 287 3.82 -11.56 7.55
C THR A 287 2.99 -12.81 7.84
N THR A 288 3.41 -13.97 7.31
CA THR A 288 2.76 -15.26 7.65
C THR A 288 2.89 -15.58 9.13
N LYS A 289 3.92 -15.03 9.79
CA LYS A 289 4.05 -15.02 11.24
C LYS A 289 2.81 -14.38 11.87
N GLU A 290 2.49 -13.13 11.57
CA GLU A 290 1.35 -12.49 12.23
C GLU A 290 0.00 -13.07 11.77
N ALA A 291 -0.16 -13.32 10.46
CA ALA A 291 -1.35 -13.88 9.85
C ALA A 291 -1.82 -15.16 10.54
N TYR A 292 -0.93 -16.15 10.69
CA TYR A 292 -1.26 -17.46 11.28
C TYR A 292 -0.98 -17.55 12.78
N SER A 293 -0.78 -16.43 13.47
CA SER A 293 -0.48 -16.40 14.91
C SER A 293 -1.50 -17.19 15.75
N GLN A 294 -2.79 -17.07 15.43
CA GLN A 294 -3.86 -17.79 16.13
C GLN A 294 -3.81 -19.30 15.88
N VAL A 295 -3.59 -19.72 14.63
CA VAL A 295 -3.45 -21.15 14.27
C VAL A 295 -2.26 -21.77 14.99
N ARG A 296 -1.12 -21.07 15.05
CA ARG A 296 0.06 -21.55 15.77
C ARG A 296 -0.18 -21.67 17.28
N ARG A 297 -0.91 -20.73 17.88
CA ARG A 297 -1.29 -20.81 19.30
C ARG A 297 -2.18 -22.02 19.58
N VAL A 298 -3.20 -22.27 18.76
CA VAL A 298 -4.09 -23.44 18.90
C VAL A 298 -3.29 -24.74 18.73
N THR A 299 -2.42 -24.78 17.72
CA THR A 299 -1.54 -25.93 17.44
C THR A 299 -0.62 -26.22 18.63
N PHE A 300 -0.01 -25.18 19.21
CA PHE A 300 0.83 -25.34 20.40
C PHE A 300 0.05 -25.87 21.60
N ILE A 301 -1.14 -25.33 21.87
CA ILE A 301 -2.03 -25.81 22.95
C ILE A 301 -2.41 -27.28 22.72
N PHE A 302 -2.76 -27.65 21.49
CA PHE A 302 -3.09 -29.04 21.15
C PHE A 302 -1.94 -30.00 21.47
N TYR A 303 -0.72 -29.67 21.06
CA TYR A 303 0.46 -30.49 21.38
C TYR A 303 0.75 -30.53 22.89
N ALA A 304 0.63 -29.41 23.59
CA ALA A 304 0.87 -29.33 25.03
C ALA A 304 -0.13 -30.22 25.81
N VAL A 305 -1.41 -30.16 25.46
CA VAL A 305 -2.47 -31.00 26.05
C VAL A 305 -2.23 -32.47 25.73
N THR A 306 -1.88 -32.79 24.48
CA THR A 306 -1.56 -34.16 24.05
C THR A 306 -0.40 -34.73 24.85
N ILE A 307 0.70 -33.98 25.00
CA ILE A 307 1.86 -34.39 25.79
C ILE A 307 1.49 -34.56 27.27
N ALA A 308 0.73 -33.62 27.84
CA ALA A 308 0.29 -33.71 29.23
C ALA A 308 -0.55 -34.96 29.49
N ILE A 309 -1.48 -35.29 28.59
CA ILE A 309 -2.29 -36.52 28.63
C ILE A 309 -1.38 -37.75 28.58
N LEU A 310 -0.40 -37.79 27.67
CA LEU A 310 0.56 -38.89 27.57
C LEU A 310 1.40 -39.06 28.85
N ILE A 311 1.81 -37.96 29.49
CA ILE A 311 2.54 -37.99 30.78
C ILE A 311 1.66 -38.53 31.91
N ILE A 312 0.41 -38.04 32.03
CA ILE A 312 -0.54 -38.51 33.05
C ILE A 312 -0.76 -40.02 32.91
N ILE A 313 -0.97 -40.46 31.67
CA ILE A 313 -1.13 -41.87 31.33
C ILE A 313 0.11 -42.68 31.72
N PHE A 314 1.30 -42.18 31.39
CA PHE A 314 2.55 -42.85 31.74
C PHE A 314 2.67 -43.01 33.26
N ILE A 315 2.38 -41.96 34.03
CA ILE A 315 2.40 -42.00 35.51
C ILE A 315 1.37 -43.01 36.05
N LEU A 316 0.12 -42.99 35.55
CA LEU A 316 -0.92 -43.95 35.96
C LEU A 316 -0.52 -45.40 35.68
N SER A 317 0.14 -45.64 34.55
CA SER A 317 0.68 -46.96 34.21
C SER A 317 1.76 -47.43 35.21
N LEU A 318 2.60 -46.51 35.70
CA LEU A 318 3.62 -46.79 36.71
C LEU A 318 2.99 -47.06 38.10
N ILE A 319 1.95 -46.32 38.48
CA ILE A 319 1.27 -46.51 39.76
C ILE A 319 0.50 -47.84 39.79
N SER A 320 -0.25 -48.15 38.73
CA SER A 320 -0.97 -49.42 38.60
C SER A 320 0.00 -50.62 38.65
N ASN A 321 1.19 -50.49 38.05
CA ASN A 321 2.26 -51.48 38.15
C ASN A 321 2.74 -51.71 39.60
N LYS A 322 2.92 -50.64 40.39
CA LYS A 322 3.34 -50.77 41.79
C LYS A 322 2.29 -51.48 42.64
N ARG A 323 1.01 -51.06 42.56
CA ARG A 323 -0.07 -51.68 43.34
C ARG A 323 -0.23 -53.18 43.06
N LEU A 324 -0.10 -53.61 41.80
CA LEU A 324 -0.17 -55.04 41.44
C LEU A 324 1.05 -55.87 41.90
N LYS A 325 2.14 -55.24 42.36
CA LYS A 325 3.29 -55.93 42.95
C LYS A 325 3.20 -56.04 44.48
N ASP A 326 2.40 -55.18 45.10
CA ASP A 326 2.23 -55.11 46.56
C ASP A 326 1.06 -55.98 47.07
N GLU A 327 0.23 -56.53 46.15
CA GLU A 327 -0.80 -57.58 46.38
C GLU A 327 -0.30 -58.96 45.95
#